data_AF-B7PVA5-F1
#
_entry.id   AF-B7PVA5-F1
#
_cell.length_a   1.000
_cell.length_b   1.000
_cell.length_c   1.000
_cell.angle_alpha   90.00
_cell.angle_beta   90.00
_cell.angle_gamma   90.00
#
_symmetry.space_group_name_H-M   'P 1'
#
loop_
_entity.id
_entity.type
_entity.pdbx_description
1 polymer ?
#
loop_
_entity_poly.entity_id
_entity_poly.type
_entity_poly.pdbx_seq_one_letter_code
_entity_poly.pdbx_strand_id
1 'polypeptide(L)' 'SFTPEEKRGLLQEIELLKLVGPHPNIVSLRACCTSGSVMALLLEYCPLGDLKTYLTKIRRRNK' A
#
# COMPACT_ATOMS: atom_id res chain seq x y z
N SER A 1 7.63 -10.10 14.99
CA SER A 1 8.19 -10.79 13.80
C SER A 1 7.03 -11.34 13.01
N PHE A 2 7.03 -11.24 11.67
CA PHE A 2 5.95 -11.80 10.86
C PHE A 2 5.84 -13.33 11.02
N THR A 3 4.62 -13.85 11.12
CA THR A 3 4.33 -15.28 11.00
C THR A 3 4.65 -15.76 9.57
N PRO A 4 4.93 -17.05 9.36
CA PRO A 4 5.14 -17.59 8.02
C PRO A 4 3.99 -17.27 7.04
N GLU A 5 2.75 -17.27 7.52
CA GLU A 5 1.54 -16.92 6.77
C GLU A 5 1.55 -15.46 6.34
N GLU A 6 1.82 -14.54 7.27
CA GLU A 6 1.95 -13.09 6.99
C GLU A 6 3.07 -12.83 5.98
N LYS A 7 4.18 -13.57 6.08
CA LYS A 7 5.27 -13.43 5.12
C LYS A 7 4.86 -13.85 3.70
N ARG A 8 4.14 -14.96 3.57
CA ARG A 8 3.64 -15.43 2.27
C ARG A 8 2.64 -14.45 1.68
N GLY A 9 1.73 -13.92 2.50
CA GLY A 9 0.77 -12.90 2.08
C GLY A 9 1.45 -11.65 1.55
N LEU A 10 2.43 -11.12 2.28
CA LEU A 10 3.17 -9.93 1.84
C LEU A 10 3.94 -10.16 0.54
N LEU A 11 4.56 -11.34 0.37
CA LEU A 11 5.24 -11.69 -0.88
C LEU A 11 4.28 -11.77 -2.07
N GLN A 12 3.08 -12.32 -1.88
CA GLN A 12 2.04 -12.37 -2.91
C GLN A 12 1.56 -10.96 -3.29
N GLU A 13 1.36 -10.07 -2.31
CA GLU A 13 1.00 -8.67 -2.57
C GLU A 13 2.11 -7.94 -3.37
N ILE A 14 3.38 -8.16 -3.04
CA ILE A 14 4.52 -7.59 -3.77
C ILE A 14 4.51 -8.02 -5.24
N GLU A 15 4.35 -9.32 -5.50
CA GLU A 15 4.33 -9.84 -6.87
C GLU A 15 3.12 -9.33 -7.65
N LEU A 16 1.96 -9.20 -7.01
CA LEU A 16 0.77 -8.61 -7.62
C LEU A 16 1.00 -7.14 -7.99
N LEU A 17 1.57 -6.34 -7.09
CA LEU A 17 1.84 -4.92 -7.35
C LEU A 17 2.88 -4.73 -8.47
N LYS A 18 3.88 -5.62 -8.56
CA LYS A 18 4.84 -5.63 -9.69
C LYS A 18 4.15 -5.96 -11.02
N LEU A 19 3.24 -6.94 -11.02
CA LEU A 19 2.50 -7.34 -12.21
C LEU A 19 1.55 -6.25 -12.70
N VAL A 20 0.84 -5.58 -11.78
CA VAL A 20 -0.07 -4.47 -12.12
C VAL A 20 0.69 -3.31 -12.78
N GLY A 21 1.90 -3.03 -12.31
CA GLY A 21 2.71 -1.92 -12.81
C GLY A 21 2.11 -0.55 -12.49
N PRO A 22 2.69 0.54 -13.01
CA PRO A 22 2.22 1.89 -12.73
C PRO A 22 0.91 2.21 -13.49
N HIS A 23 -0.06 2.79 -12.77
CA HIS A 23 -1.32 3.28 -13.35
C HIS A 23 -1.80 4.53 -12.60
N PRO A 24 -2.35 5.56 -13.27
CA PRO A 24 -2.73 6.84 -12.63
C PRO A 24 -3.77 6.73 -11.50
N ASN A 25 -4.50 5.63 -11.41
CA ASN A 25 -5.54 5.41 -10.39
C ASN A 25 -5.20 4.29 -9.39
N ILE A 26 -3.96 3.80 -9.38
CA ILE A 26 -3.51 2.75 -8.47
C ILE A 26 -2.25 3.26 -7.76
N VAL A 27 -2.16 3.02 -6.45
CA VAL A 27 -0.95 3.36 -5.68
C VAL A 27 0.18 2.46 -6.15
N SER A 28 1.20 3.05 -6.79
CA SER A 28 2.27 2.28 -7.42
C SER A 28 3.33 1.83 -6.42
N LEU A 29 3.83 0.61 -6.61
CA LEU A 29 5.04 0.12 -5.95
C LEU A 29 6.29 0.73 -6.61
N ARG A 30 7.14 1.39 -5.82
CA ARG A 30 8.41 1.97 -6.27
C ARG A 30 9.59 1.05 -6.01
N ALA A 31 9.61 0.40 -4.84
CA ALA A 31 10.63 -0.59 -4.47
C ALA A 31 10.10 -1.51 -3.36
N CYS A 32 10.77 -2.65 -3.15
CA CYS A 32 10.49 -3.55 -2.02
C CYS A 32 11.79 -4.15 -1.48
N CYS A 33 11.83 -4.41 -0.18
CA CYS A 33 12.87 -5.19 0.48
C CYS A 33 12.25 -6.54 0.89
N THR A 34 12.69 -7.62 0.26
CA THR A 34 12.22 -8.99 0.55
C THR A 34 13.32 -9.90 1.07
N SER A 35 14.58 -9.47 0.97
CA SER A 35 15.75 -10.20 1.45
C SER A 35 16.24 -9.58 2.75
N GLY A 36 16.29 -10.37 3.82
CA GLY A 36 16.81 -9.93 5.13
C GLY A 36 15.84 -10.16 6.29
N SER A 37 16.16 -9.58 7.45
CA SER A 37 15.36 -9.71 8.67
C SER A 37 14.07 -8.90 8.65
N VAL A 38 13.98 -7.88 7.78
CA VAL A 38 12.85 -6.97 7.65
C VAL A 38 12.32 -6.99 6.22
N MET A 39 11.01 -7.10 6.07
CA MET A 39 10.33 -6.91 4.79
C MET A 39 9.63 -5.56 4.77
N ALA A 40 9.75 -4.84 3.65
CA ALA A 40 9.19 -3.50 3.50
C ALA A 40 8.78 -3.21 2.04
N LEU A 41 7.80 -2.31 1.89
CA LEU A 41 7.31 -1.78 0.63
C LEU A 41 7.55 -0.27 0.60
N LEU A 42 8.05 0.23 -0.53
CA LEU A 42 8.09 1.65 -0.84
C LEU A 42 6.99 1.97 -1.85
N LEU A 43 5.90 2.57 -1.38
CA LEU A 43 4.74 2.92 -2.18
C LEU A 43 4.70 4.43 -2.45
N GLU A 44 3.91 4.84 -3.43
CA GLU A 44 3.56 6.24 -3.60
C GLU A 44 2.80 6.78 -2.39
N TYR A 45 3.13 8.00 -1.99
CA TYR A 45 2.48 8.67 -0.88
C TYR A 45 1.19 9.36 -1.32
N CYS A 46 0.08 9.06 -0.65
CA CYS A 46 -1.21 9.73 -0.84
C CYS A 46 -1.42 10.79 0.26
N PRO A 47 -1.19 12.10 -0.01
CA PRO A 47 -1.18 13.13 1.03
C PRO A 47 -2.52 13.36 1.72
N LEU A 48 -3.63 12.94 1.10
CA LEU A 48 -4.97 13.10 1.65
C LEU A 48 -5.47 11.85 2.41
N GLY A 49 -4.66 10.79 2.48
CA GLY A 49 -5.03 9.53 3.11
C GLY A 49 -6.08 8.75 2.34
N ASP A 50 -6.81 7.89 3.05
CA ASP A 50 -7.86 7.06 2.45
C ASP A 50 -9.13 7.85 2.12
N LEU A 51 -9.82 7.39 1.06
CA LEU A 51 -11.01 8.07 0.53
C LEU A 51 -12.16 8.16 1.54
N LYS A 52 -12.37 7.12 2.36
CA LYS A 52 -13.44 7.10 3.37
C LYS A 52 -13.23 8.19 4.41
N THR A 53 -12.01 8.31 4.94
CA THR A 53 -11.64 9.36 5.89
C THR A 53 -11.74 10.73 5.25
N TYR A 54 -11.24 10.89 4.02
CA TYR A 54 -11.32 12.15 3.29
C TYR A 54 -12.76 12.65 3.10
N LEU A 55 -13.66 11.78 2.60
CA LEU A 55 -15.07 12.11 2.40
C LEU A 55 -15.80 12.38 3.72
N THR A 56 -15.48 11.64 4.78
CA THR A 56 -16.06 11.86 6.11
C THR A 56 -15.69 13.24 6.66
N LYS A 57 -14.43 13.70 6.47
CA LYS A 57 -13.99 15.04 6.86
C LYS A 57 -14.75 16.13 6.09
N ILE A 58 -14.89 15.98 4.78
CA ILE A 58 -15.65 16.94 3.95
C ILE A 58 -17.11 17.01 4.40
N ARG A 59 -17.75 15.87 4.61
CA ARG A 59 -19.16 15.82 5.05
C ARG A 59 -19.37 16.50 6.40
N ARG A 60 -18.43 16.35 7.34
CA ARG A 60 -18.47 17.04 8.64
C ARG A 60 -18.29 18.56 8.51
N ARG A 61 -17.45 19.01 7.57
CA ARG A 61 -17.21 20.44 7.31
C ARG A 61 -18.41 21.13 6.64
N ASN A 62 -19.18 20.40 5.85
CA ASN A 62 -20.35 20.93 5.12
C ASN A 62 -21.65 20.89 5.95
N LYS A 63 -21.57 20.56 7.23
CA LYS A 63 -22.64 20.75 8.21
C LYS A 63 -22.38 22.02 9.00
#